data_AF-A0A3R7DQQ0-F1
#
_entry.id   AF-A0A3R7DQQ0-F1
#
_cell.length_a   1.000
_cell.length_b   1.000
_cell.length_c   1.000
_cell.angle_alpha   90.00
_cell.angle_beta   90.00
_cell.angle_gamma   90.00
#
_symmetry.space_group_name_H-M   'P 1'
#
loop_
_entity.id
_entity.type
_entity.pdbx_description
1 polymer ?
#
loop_
_entity_poly.entity_id
_entity_poly.type
_entity_poly.pdbx_seq_one_letter_code
_entity_poly.pdbx_strand_id
1 'polypeptide(L)' 'MIIKITKDVPLHEIISMHPSTATVMIKYGLYSSSFADAPWATISHAAVTHRMSARDMNNLIDELNEIISKRKR' A
#
# COMPACT_ATOMS: atom_id res chain seq x y z
N MET A 1 0.97 16.78 9.83
CA MET A 1 2.14 15.86 9.79
C MET A 1 2.22 15.21 8.41
N ILE A 2 3.41 14.97 7.86
CA ILE A 2 3.58 14.16 6.64
C ILE A 2 3.79 12.74 7.13
N ILE A 3 2.78 11.88 7.03
CA ILE A 3 2.93 10.46 7.35
C ILE A 3 3.52 9.82 6.09
N LYS A 4 4.81 9.43 6.15
CA LYS A 4 5.47 8.71 5.07
C LYS A 4 5.15 7.23 5.21
N ILE A 5 4.53 6.65 4.18
CA ILE A 5 4.25 5.22 4.12
C ILE A 5 5.57 4.48 3.90
N THR A 6 5.83 3.46 4.70
CA THR A 6 6.97 2.54 4.56
C THR A 6 6.47 1.11 4.39
N LYS A 7 7.35 0.21 3.95
CA LYS A 7 7.03 -1.20 3.65
C LYS A 7 6.52 -2.02 4.86
N ASP A 8 6.78 -1.52 6.07
CA ASP A 8 6.47 -2.20 7.34
C ASP A 8 5.10 -1.79 7.90
N VAL A 9 4.44 -0.81 7.28
CA VAL A 9 3.10 -0.37 7.71
C VAL A 9 2.06 -1.42 7.27
N PRO A 10 1.12 -1.80 8.16
CA PRO A 10 0.01 -2.67 7.81
C PRO A 10 -0.88 -2.03 6.75
N LEU A 11 -1.28 -2.79 5.73
CA LEU A 11 -2.07 -2.27 4.61
C LEU A 11 -3.42 -1.68 5.06
N HIS A 12 -4.06 -2.26 6.08
CA HIS A 12 -5.33 -1.75 6.62
C HIS A 12 -5.18 -0.35 7.25
N GLU A 13 -4.06 -0.06 7.91
CA GLU A 13 -3.80 1.27 8.47
C GLU A 13 -3.65 2.32 7.37
N ILE A 14 -2.96 1.97 6.28
CA ILE A 14 -2.78 2.85 5.13
C ILE A 14 -4.12 3.23 4.52
N ILE A 15 -5.00 2.25 4.31
CA ILE A 15 -6.33 2.47 3.73
C ILE A 15 -7.23 3.24 4.71
N SER A 16 -7.15 2.94 6.01
CA SER A 16 -7.91 3.66 7.04
C SER A 16 -7.53 5.15 7.08
N MET A 17 -6.23 5.45 7.01
CA MET A 17 -5.71 6.83 6.96
C MET A 17 -6.00 7.52 5.62
N HIS A 18 -5.90 6.77 4.53
CA HIS A 18 -5.94 7.30 3.16
C HIS A 18 -6.75 6.38 2.23
N PRO A 19 -8.10 6.40 2.28
CA PRO A 19 -8.93 5.47 1.49
C PRO A 19 -8.65 5.48 -0.03
N SER A 20 -8.18 6.61 -0.56
CA SER A 20 -7.77 6.77 -1.96
C SER A 20 -6.58 5.90 -2.39
N THR A 21 -5.78 5.39 -1.44
CA THR A 21 -4.65 4.51 -1.76
C THR A 21 -5.10 3.10 -2.15
N ALA A 22 -6.34 2.70 -1.81
CA ALA A 22 -6.87 1.39 -2.15
C ALA A 22 -6.80 1.11 -3.65
N THR A 23 -7.09 2.11 -4.50
CA THR A 23 -7.02 1.98 -5.97
C THR A 23 -5.61 1.65 -6.46
N VAL A 24 -4.59 2.23 -5.83
CA VAL A 24 -3.19 1.92 -6.17
C VAL A 24 -2.85 0.51 -5.71
N MET A 25 -3.23 0.12 -4.50
CA MET A 25 -2.97 -1.25 -4.02
C MET A 25 -3.64 -2.31 -4.90
N ILE A 26 -4.83 -2.04 -5.43
CA ILE A 26 -5.51 -2.90 -6.42
C ILE A 26 -4.68 -3.00 -7.70
N LYS A 27 -4.15 -1.88 -8.21
CA LYS A 27 -3.30 -1.84 -9.42
C LYS A 27 -2.05 -2.72 -9.30
N TYR A 28 -1.46 -2.82 -8.11
CA TYR A 28 -0.31 -3.71 -7.83
C TYR A 28 -0.72 -5.11 -7.36
N GLY A 29 -2.02 -5.43 -7.34
CA GLY A 29 -2.51 -6.76 -6.95
C GLY A 29 -2.44 -7.06 -5.46
N LEU A 30 -2.22 -6.05 -4.62
CA LEU A 30 -2.07 -6.17 -3.15
C LEU A 30 -3.37 -5.94 -2.38
N TYR A 31 -4.40 -5.50 -3.08
CA TYR A 31 -5.73 -5.32 -2.53
C TYR A 31 -6.75 -5.97 -3.46
N SER A 32 -7.32 -7.08 -3.02
CA SER A 32 -8.44 -7.76 -3.67
C SER A 32 -9.52 -8.06 -2.63
N SER A 33 -10.70 -8.50 -3.06
CA SER A 33 -11.75 -8.99 -2.15
C SER A 33 -11.30 -10.13 -1.23
N SER A 34 -10.15 -10.77 -1.52
CA SER A 34 -9.51 -11.79 -0.68
C SER A 34 -8.54 -11.21 0.36
N PHE A 35 -8.38 -9.89 0.46
CA PHE A 35 -7.58 -9.25 1.53
C PHE A 35 -8.16 -9.49 2.94
N ALA A 36 -9.40 -10.00 3.02
CA ALA A 36 -10.05 -10.43 4.26
C ALA A 36 -9.25 -11.49 5.04
N ASP A 37 -8.41 -12.28 4.39
CA ASP A 37 -7.62 -13.34 5.04
C ASP A 37 -6.39 -12.82 5.83
N ALA A 38 -5.92 -11.60 5.56
CA ALA A 38 -4.73 -11.06 6.24
C ALA A 38 -4.78 -9.53 6.44
N PRO A 39 -5.73 -9.01 7.24
CA PRO A 39 -5.85 -7.57 7.48
C PRO A 39 -4.57 -6.96 8.05
N TRP A 40 -3.77 -7.73 8.79
CA TRP A 40 -2.49 -7.30 9.38
C TRP A 40 -1.27 -7.41 8.45
N ALA A 41 -1.44 -7.86 7.21
CA ALA A 41 -0.33 -7.97 6.28
C ALA A 41 0.28 -6.59 5.99
N THR A 42 1.61 -6.51 6.07
CA THR A 42 2.37 -5.32 5.65
C THR A 42 2.56 -5.32 4.13
N ILE A 43 2.94 -4.18 3.56
CA ILE A 43 3.31 -4.07 2.14
C ILE A 43 4.38 -5.12 1.79
N SER A 44 5.41 -5.28 2.62
CA SER A 44 6.49 -6.23 2.36
C SER A 44 6.01 -7.68 2.39
N HIS A 45 5.10 -8.04 3.30
CA HIS A 45 4.56 -9.39 3.38
C HIS A 45 3.71 -9.71 2.15
N ALA A 46 2.83 -8.78 1.76
CA ALA A 46 2.00 -8.93 0.58
C ALA A 46 2.86 -8.93 -0.71
N ALA A 47 3.94 -8.14 -0.76
CA ALA A 47 4.90 -8.17 -1.87
C ALA A 47 5.50 -9.58 -2.07
N VAL A 48 5.91 -10.24 -0.99
CA VAL A 48 6.46 -11.60 -1.05
C VAL A 48 5.40 -12.60 -1.48
N THR A 49 4.20 -12.56 -0.88
CA THR A 49 3.09 -13.48 -1.19
C THR A 49 2.66 -13.39 -2.65
N HIS A 50 2.62 -12.17 -3.20
CA HIS A 50 2.24 -11.92 -4.59
C HIS A 50 3.43 -11.96 -5.57
N ARG A 51 4.61 -12.39 -5.13
CA ARG A 51 5.86 -12.46 -5.94
C ARG A 51 6.20 -11.13 -6.64
N MET A 52 5.88 -10.02 -5.98
CA MET A 52 6.14 -8.68 -6.47
C MET A 52 7.65 -8.41 -6.42
N SER A 53 8.19 -7.82 -7.49
CA SER A 53 9.62 -7.50 -7.51
C SER A 53 9.93 -6.35 -6.54
N ALA A 54 11.19 -6.25 -6.11
CA ALA A 54 11.63 -5.13 -5.26
C ALA A 54 11.41 -3.76 -5.96
N ARG A 55 11.51 -3.73 -7.29
CA ARG A 55 11.23 -2.53 -8.09
C ARG A 55 9.75 -2.14 -8.01
N ASP A 56 8.86 -3.10 -8.18
CA ASP A 56 7.41 -2.85 -8.12
C ASP A 56 6.96 -2.44 -6.71
N MET A 57 7.56 -3.04 -5.67
CA MET A 57 7.34 -2.62 -4.28
C MET A 57 7.75 -1.16 -4.05
N ASN A 58 8.92 -0.75 -4.55
CA ASN A 58 9.37 0.63 -4.41
C ASN A 58 8.45 1.59 -5.18
N ASN A 59 8.09 1.24 -6.42
CA ASN A 59 7.16 2.03 -7.23
C ASN A 59 5.80 2.20 -6.53
N LEU A 60 5.26 1.14 -5.92
CA LEU A 60 4.05 1.21 -5.11
C LEU A 60 4.21 2.21 -3.96
N ILE A 61 5.27 2.10 -3.18
CA ILE A 61 5.51 2.98 -2.02
C ILE A 61 5.63 4.43 -2.47
N ASP A 62 6.31 4.69 -3.59
CA ASP A 62 6.43 6.02 -4.16
C ASP A 62 5.07 6.57 -4.62
N GLU A 63 4.29 5.77 -5.36
CA GLU A 63 2.97 6.16 -5.85
C GLU A 63 1.96 6.40 -4.70
N LEU A 64 2.03 5.60 -3.62
CA LEU A 64 1.26 5.82 -2.39
C LEU A 64 1.63 7.15 -1.72
N ASN A 65 2.93 7.41 -1.55
CA ASN A 65 3.41 8.65 -0.93
C ASN A 65 3.09 9.88 -1.80
N GLU A 66 3.14 9.76 -3.12
CA GLU A 66 2.73 10.81 -4.04
C GLU A 66 1.26 11.20 -3.84
N ILE A 67 0.35 10.22 -3.78
CA ILE A 67 -1.09 10.50 -3.59
C ILE A 67 -1.34 11.20 -2.26
N ILE A 68 -0.68 10.74 -1.19
CA ILE A 68 -0.78 11.36 0.14
C ILE A 68 -0.27 12.80 0.11
N SER A 69 0.82 13.06 -0.61
CA SER A 69 1.37 14.42 -0.74
C SER A 69 0.50 15.35 -1.60
N LYS A 70 -0.11 14.84 -2.68
CA LYS A 70 -0.96 15.60 -3.59
C LYS A 70 -2.29 16.03 -2.95
N ARG A 71 -2.82 15.27 -1.99
CA ARG A 71 -4.04 15.63 -1.23
C ARG A 71 -3.86 16.85 -0.31
N LYS A 72 -2.62 17.34 -0.15
CA LYS A 72 -2.27 18.45 0.75
C LYS A 72 -2.26 19.82 0.06
N ARG A 73 -2.69 19.89 -1.21
CA ARG A 73 -2.71 21.12 -2.01
C ARG A 73 -4.13 21.58 -2.32
#